data_AF-A0A182Q058-F1
#
_entry.id   AF-A0A182Q058-F1
#
_cell.length_a   1.000
_cell.length_b   1.000
_cell.length_c   1.000
_cell.angle_alpha   90.00
_cell.angle_beta   90.00
_cell.angle_gamma   90.00
#
_symmetry.space_group_name_H-M   'P 1'
#
loop_
_entity.id
_entity.type
_entity.pdbx_description
1 polymer ?
#
loop_
_entity_poly.entity_id
_entity_poly.type
_entity_poly.pdbx_seq_one_letter_code
_entity_poly.pdbx_strand_id
1 'polypeptide(L)'
;MSVGCLHSQQRDTVFIDGLNFHNLVQLSGITNAQGRQLDLIFANTIAAMDCGPVQRASLPLVPEDAFHPAIELYLPIAMFPVHRTSRTTTPRALNFTTEIRGIRLPQV
;
A
#
# COMPACT_ATOMS: atom_id res chain seq x y z
N MET A 1 -18.91 30.30 38.07
CA MET A 1 -18.17 30.26 36.78
C MET A 1 -17.65 28.84 36.63
N SER A 2 -18.22 28.05 35.72
CA SER A 2 -17.85 26.64 35.54
C SER A 2 -16.93 26.53 34.32
N VAL A 3 -15.71 26.04 34.54
CA VAL A 3 -14.74 25.74 33.48
C VAL A 3 -15.10 24.38 32.89
N GLY A 4 -15.58 24.40 31.64
CA GLY A 4 -15.86 23.21 30.86
C GLY A 4 -14.58 22.42 30.59
N CYS A 5 -14.45 21.28 31.24
CA CYS A 5 -13.38 20.32 30.96
C CYS A 5 -13.77 19.55 29.68
N LEU A 6 -13.19 19.95 28.54
CA LEU A 6 -13.28 19.20 27.30
C LEU A 6 -12.57 17.86 27.51
N HIS A 7 -13.35 16.80 27.71
CA HIS A 7 -12.85 15.43 27.66
C HIS A 7 -12.42 15.15 26.22
N SER A 8 -11.13 15.30 25.96
CA SER A 8 -10.45 14.63 24.86
C SER A 8 -10.70 13.14 25.02
N GLN A 9 -11.68 12.58 24.30
CA GLN A 9 -11.79 11.13 24.14
C GLN A 9 -10.56 10.65 23.38
N GLN A 10 -9.49 10.36 24.13
CA GLN A 10 -8.36 9.62 23.63
C GLN A 10 -8.87 8.22 23.29
N ARG A 11 -9.07 7.96 22.00
CA ARG A 11 -9.30 6.60 21.54
C ARG A 11 -7.96 5.89 21.68
N ASP A 12 -7.81 5.12 22.76
CA ASP A 12 -6.75 4.15 22.91
C ASP A 12 -6.97 3.01 21.91
N THR A 13 -6.75 3.29 20.64
CA THR A 13 -6.66 2.25 19.62
C THR A 13 -5.30 1.62 19.77
N VAL A 14 -5.27 0.33 20.14
CA VAL A 14 -4.06 -0.49 20.05
C VAL A 14 -3.49 -0.32 18.64
N PHE A 15 -2.25 0.16 18.54
CA PHE A 15 -1.57 0.26 17.26
C PHE A 15 -1.33 -1.15 16.73
N ILE A 16 -2.06 -1.53 15.69
CA ILE A 16 -1.87 -2.81 15.01
C ILE A 16 -0.84 -2.57 13.91
N ASP A 17 0.32 -3.20 14.04
CA ASP A 17 1.28 -3.31 12.95
C ASP A 17 0.73 -4.25 11.88
N GLY A 18 0.15 -3.68 10.84
CA GLY A 18 -0.44 -4.42 9.73
C GLY A 18 0.57 -5.23 8.91
N LEU A 19 1.85 -4.84 8.89
CA LEU A 19 2.88 -5.57 8.14
C LEU A 19 3.19 -6.89 8.86
N ASN A 20 3.49 -6.79 10.15
CA ASN A 20 3.73 -7.97 10.97
C ASN A 20 2.48 -8.85 11.08
N PHE A 21 1.30 -8.24 11.26
CA PHE A 21 0.04 -8.98 11.33
C PHE A 21 -0.24 -9.81 10.06
N HIS A 22 0.19 -9.32 8.88
CA HIS A 22 0.01 -10.01 7.60
C HIS A 22 1.25 -10.79 7.14
N ASN A 23 2.28 -10.93 7.97
CA ASN A 23 3.57 -11.57 7.62
C ASN A 23 4.16 -10.99 6.32
N LEU A 24 4.06 -9.67 6.15
CA LEU A 24 4.62 -8.97 5.00
C LEU A 24 6.07 -8.60 5.27
N VAL A 25 6.94 -8.98 4.36
CA VAL A 25 8.35 -8.58 4.34
C VAL A 25 8.56 -7.55 3.24
N GLN A 26 9.40 -6.56 3.51
CA GLN A 26 9.78 -5.57 2.52
C GLN A 26 10.84 -6.14 1.58
N LEU A 27 10.61 -6.02 0.28
CA LEU A 27 11.49 -6.51 -0.78
C LEU A 27 12.35 -5.41 -1.40
N SER A 28 11.83 -4.19 -1.54
CA SER A 28 12.58 -3.10 -2.14
C SER A 28 13.64 -2.57 -1.17
N GLY A 29 14.82 -2.23 -1.70
CA GLY A 29 15.87 -1.43 -1.05
C GLY A 29 16.30 -0.24 -1.91
N ILE A 30 15.53 0.08 -2.95
CA ILE A 30 15.91 1.06 -3.97
C ILE A 30 15.67 2.47 -3.44
N THR A 31 16.73 3.26 -3.40
CA THR A 31 16.64 4.68 -3.11
C THR A 31 16.42 5.47 -4.41
N ASN A 32 15.90 6.69 -4.32
CA ASN A 32 15.79 7.63 -5.42
C ASN A 32 17.08 8.47 -5.59
N ALA A 33 17.04 9.51 -6.43
CA ALA A 33 18.21 10.36 -6.69
C ALA A 33 18.68 11.14 -5.44
N GLN A 34 17.82 11.31 -4.44
CA GLN A 34 18.10 12.00 -3.18
C GLN A 34 18.45 11.02 -2.04
N GLY A 35 18.69 9.74 -2.34
CA GLY A 35 19.02 8.73 -1.35
C GLY A 35 17.85 8.32 -0.45
N ARG A 36 16.60 8.62 -0.84
CA ARG A 36 15.39 8.28 -0.09
C ARG A 36 14.69 7.06 -0.69
N GLN A 37 14.14 6.20 0.17
CA GLN A 37 13.34 5.06 -0.27
C GLN A 37 11.86 5.43 -0.19
N LEU A 38 11.27 5.81 -1.33
CA LEU A 38 9.85 6.19 -1.41
C LEU A 38 8.98 5.05 -1.93
N ASP A 39 9.57 4.13 -2.70
CA ASP A 39 8.87 3.00 -3.27
C ASP A 39 8.94 1.78 -2.34
N LEU A 40 7.78 1.38 -1.83
CA LEU A 40 7.64 0.26 -0.91
C LEU A 40 7.04 -0.95 -1.64
N ILE A 41 7.81 -2.03 -1.70
CA ILE A 41 7.37 -3.30 -2.27
C ILE A 41 7.36 -4.32 -1.14
N PHE A 42 6.21 -4.95 -0.91
CA PHE A 42 6.03 -5.97 0.10
C PHE A 42 5.54 -7.28 -0.53
N ALA A 43 5.97 -8.39 0.06
CA ALA A 43 5.44 -9.71 -0.25
C ALA A 43 5.22 -10.48 1.05
N ASN A 44 4.34 -11.48 1.01
CA ASN A 44 4.35 -12.48 2.08
C ASN A 44 5.64 -13.32 2.00
N THR A 45 5.97 -14.04 3.07
CA THR A 45 7.23 -14.81 3.16
C THR A 45 7.41 -15.80 2.00
N ILE A 46 6.34 -16.44 1.52
CA ILE A 46 6.43 -17.42 0.42
C ILE A 46 6.78 -16.71 -0.89
N ALA A 47 6.00 -15.69 -1.26
CA ALA A 47 6.24 -14.91 -2.46
C ALA A 47 7.58 -14.17 -2.42
N ALA A 48 8.08 -13.79 -1.23
CA ALA A 48 9.39 -13.18 -1.06
C ALA A 48 10.55 -14.14 -1.40
N MET A 49 10.40 -15.44 -1.14
CA MET A 49 11.39 -16.46 -1.50
C MET A 49 11.37 -16.77 -2.99
N ASP A 50 10.19 -16.70 -3.61
CA ASP A 50 10.01 -17.00 -5.03
C ASP A 50 10.33 -15.81 -5.95
N CYS A 51 10.20 -14.58 -5.41
CA CYS A 51 10.49 -13.35 -6.12
C CYS A 51 12.00 -13.23 -6.38
N GLY A 52 12.36 -12.81 -7.60
CA GLY A 52 13.72 -12.40 -7.91
C GLY A 52 14.12 -11.10 -7.19
N PRO A 53 15.38 -10.65 -7.32
CA PRO A 53 15.80 -9.39 -6.72
C PRO A 53 14.96 -8.22 -7.26
N VAL A 54 14.62 -7.30 -6.37
CA VAL A 54 14.00 -6.01 -6.72
C VAL A 54 15.11 -5.03 -7.00
N GLN A 55 15.26 -4.61 -8.26
CA GLN A 55 16.35 -3.75 -8.70
C GLN A 55 15.87 -2.60 -9.57
N ARG A 56 16.72 -1.59 -9.77
CA ARG A 56 16.39 -0.50 -10.70
C ARG A 56 16.34 -1.06 -12.12
N ALA A 57 15.33 -0.66 -12.87
CA ALA A 57 15.19 -1.05 -14.26
C ALA A 57 16.36 -0.47 -15.08
N SER A 58 17.00 -1.32 -15.87
CA SER A 58 18.15 -0.93 -16.69
C SER A 58 17.80 0.00 -17.85
N LEU A 59 16.55 -0.07 -18.34
CA LEU A 59 16.03 0.76 -19.41
C LEU A 59 14.61 1.23 -19.06
N PRO A 60 14.42 2.50 -18.66
CA PRO A 60 13.10 3.00 -18.34
C PRO A 60 12.29 3.20 -19.63
N LEU A 61 11.01 2.78 -19.61
CA LEU A 61 10.09 2.90 -20.76
C LEU A 61 9.63 4.35 -21.03
N VAL A 62 9.82 5.21 -20.04
CA VAL A 62 9.51 6.63 -20.05
C VAL A 62 10.73 7.39 -19.51
N PRO A 63 10.84 8.72 -19.72
CA PRO A 63 11.86 9.51 -19.05
C PRO A 63 11.85 9.25 -17.54
N GLU A 64 13.03 9.04 -16.96
CA GLU A 64 13.15 8.62 -15.56
C GLU A 64 12.67 9.70 -14.59
N ASP A 65 11.81 9.32 -13.64
CA ASP A 65 11.37 10.19 -12.55
C ASP A 65 12.45 10.19 -11.45
N ALA A 66 12.92 11.38 -11.08
CA ALA A 66 13.93 11.56 -10.06
C ALA A 66 13.49 11.08 -8.65
N PHE A 67 12.19 11.01 -8.40
CA PHE A 67 11.61 10.59 -7.12
C PHE A 67 11.24 9.11 -7.09
N HIS A 68 10.86 8.56 -8.24
CA HIS A 68 10.37 7.19 -8.41
C HIS A 68 11.15 6.50 -9.53
N PRO A 69 12.38 6.04 -9.26
CA PRO A 69 13.16 5.33 -10.27
C PRO A 69 12.39 4.09 -10.73
N ALA A 70 12.48 3.77 -12.03
CA ALA A 70 11.83 2.58 -12.54
C ALA A 70 12.41 1.33 -11.84
N ILE A 71 11.53 0.41 -11.44
CA ILE A 71 11.89 -0.81 -10.71
C ILE A 71 11.52 -2.02 -11.57
N GLU A 72 12.42 -3.00 -11.61
CA GLU A 72 12.18 -4.31 -12.21
C GLU A 72 12.30 -5.40 -11.15
N LEU A 73 11.46 -6.43 -11.30
CA LEU A 73 11.48 -7.62 -10.45
C LEU A 73 10.92 -8.80 -11.24
N TYR A 74 11.31 -10.01 -10.84
CA TYR A 74 10.85 -11.25 -11.46
C TYR A 74 9.82 -11.92 -10.56
N LEU A 75 8.64 -12.21 -11.12
CA LEU A 75 7.60 -13.02 -10.47
C LEU A 75 7.41 -14.31 -11.26
N PRO A 76 7.64 -15.49 -10.65
CA PRO A 76 7.30 -16.74 -11.29
C PRO A 76 5.77 -16.85 -11.43
N ILE A 77 5.31 -17.14 -12.64
CA ILE A 77 3.90 -17.40 -12.90
C ILE A 77 3.62 -18.86 -12.55
N ALA A 78 2.78 -19.10 -11.54
CA ALA A 78 2.32 -20.44 -11.23
C ALA A 78 1.50 -21.00 -12.42
N MET A 79 1.85 -22.21 -12.88
CA MET A 79 1.15 -22.87 -14.00
C MET A 79 -0.31 -23.23 -13.68
N PHE A 80 -0.70 -23.22 -12.40
CA PHE A 80 -2.06 -23.47 -11.97
C PHE A 80 -2.61 -22.23 -11.24
N PRO A 81 -3.74 -21.67 -11.67
CA PRO A 81 -4.34 -20.53 -11.00
C PRO A 81 -4.74 -20.95 -9.58
N VAL A 82 -4.11 -20.34 -8.57
CA VAL A 82 -4.58 -20.44 -7.19
C VAL A 82 -5.96 -19.81 -7.16
N HIS A 83 -6.99 -20.61 -6.87
CA HIS A 83 -8.36 -20.16 -6.85
C HIS A 83 -8.51 -19.08 -5.78
N ARG A 84 -8.47 -17.81 -6.20
CA ARG A 84 -8.68 -16.68 -5.29
C ARG A 84 -10.11 -16.79 -4.80
N THR A 85 -10.30 -17.11 -3.52
CA THR A 85 -11.61 -16.92 -2.90
C THR A 85 -11.91 -15.43 -3.00
N SER A 86 -12.87 -15.07 -3.85
CA SER A 86 -13.39 -13.70 -3.90
C SER A 86 -13.73 -13.33 -2.47
N ARG A 87 -13.02 -12.35 -1.90
CA ARG A 87 -13.42 -11.74 -0.64
C ARG A 87 -14.85 -11.28 -0.86
N THR A 88 -15.78 -11.89 -0.13
CA THR A 88 -17.17 -11.49 -0.07
C THR A 88 -17.21 -9.97 0.02
N THR A 89 -18.04 -9.40 -0.84
CA THR A 89 -18.38 -7.99 -1.01
C THR A 89 -18.75 -7.33 0.31
N THR A 90 -17.77 -7.05 1.18
CA THR A 90 -17.92 -5.97 2.13
C THR A 90 -17.84 -4.69 1.31
N PRO A 91 -18.89 -3.86 1.23
CA PRO A 91 -18.80 -2.56 0.56
C PRO A 91 -17.82 -1.71 1.36
N ARG A 92 -16.54 -1.82 1.02
CA ARG A 92 -15.52 -0.90 1.51
C ARG A 92 -15.71 0.35 0.69
N ALA A 93 -16.50 1.29 1.21
CA ALA A 93 -16.47 2.66 0.72
C ALA A 93 -15.00 3.06 0.68
N LEU A 94 -14.48 3.30 -0.53
CA LEU A 94 -13.15 3.85 -0.69
C LEU A 94 -13.22 5.26 -0.11
N ASN A 95 -12.31 5.62 0.79
CA ASN A 95 -12.26 6.94 1.45
C ASN A 95 -11.86 8.08 0.48
N PHE A 96 -12.22 7.99 -0.79
CA PHE A 96 -12.06 9.10 -1.73
C PHE A 96 -13.29 10.01 -1.59
N THR A 97 -13.21 10.97 -0.68
CA THR A 97 -14.09 12.13 -0.72
C THR A 97 -13.77 12.92 -1.98
N THR A 98 -14.51 12.67 -3.05
CA THR A 98 -14.55 13.60 -4.19
C THR A 98 -15.45 14.76 -3.78
N GLU A 99 -14.88 15.79 -3.15
CA GLU A 99 -15.55 17.09 -3.11
C GLU A 99 -15.56 17.68 -4.52
N ILE A 100 -16.55 17.31 -5.33
CA ILE A 100 -17.00 18.17 -6.41
C ILE A 100 -18.10 19.02 -5.82
N ARG A 101 -17.71 20.24 -5.40
CA ARG A 101 -18.57 21.39 -5.11
C ARG A 101 -20.07 21.08 -5.01
N GLY A 102 -20.51 20.69 -3.81
CA GLY A 102 -21.83 21.08 -3.30
C GLY A 102 -23.08 20.38 -3.85
N ILE A 103 -23.02 19.18 -4.44
CA ILE A 103 -24.25 18.45 -4.81
C ILE A 103 -24.23 17.02 -4.25
N ARG A 104 -25.08 16.75 -3.25
CA ARG A 104 -25.46 15.39 -2.84
C ARG A 104 -26.44 14.83 -3.86
N LEU A 105 -26.13 13.68 -4.45
CA LEU A 105 -27.14 12.82 -5.08
C LEU A 105 -27.47 11.65 -4.13
N PRO A 106 -28.76 11.31 -3.94
CA PRO A 106 -29.15 10.14 -3.17
C PRO A 106 -28.77 8.86 -3.92
N GLN A 107 -28.34 7.85 -3.18
CA GLN A 107 -28.04 6.54 -3.73
C GLN A 107 -29.34 5.75 -3.95
N VAL A 108 -29.46 5.11 -5.10
CA VAL A 108 -30.43 4.03 -5.38
C VAL A 108 -29.81 2.72 -4.94
#